data_AF-A0A926BNW6-F1
#
_entry.id   AF-A0A926BNW6-F1
#
_cell.length_a   1.000
_cell.length_b   1.000
_cell.length_c   1.000
_cell.angle_alpha   90.00
_cell.angle_beta   90.00
_cell.angle_gamma   90.00
#
_symmetry.space_group_name_H-M   'P 1'
#
loop_
_entity.id
_entity.type
_entity.pdbx_description
1 polymer ?
#
loop_
_entity_poly.entity_id
_entity_poly.type
_entity_poly.pdbx_seq_one_letter_code
_entity_poly.pdbx_strand_id
1 'polypeptide(L)'
;MTAALILAGGRLAPELVPVADGATNRALIRVGANDETMLDLVVTAVKAGMGDAGRVLVAGDVPLPGGCEAVAGGDSLVQTLMNGANALRSDETRLLIATADAPFLTSEAVADFLTRAETVMPTPFVYPLIDAQICAKAFPGMKRTTLRIAEGTFTGGNLALLDPAFLRRSESAIRAAYAQRKNVAGLAQMLGAETILRLLFSRVFPPLLAIKHVEHALGKMLQSDTPRAIITPFAGVGADVDRPEDVAFARTILAKTPESA
;
A
#
# COMPACT_ATOMS: atom_id res chain seq x y z
N MET A 1 17.69 3.34 -10.09
CA MET A 1 17.02 2.04 -9.92
C MET A 1 15.93 2.18 -8.85
N THR A 2 15.00 1.23 -8.80
CA THR A 2 13.95 1.18 -7.77
C THR A 2 14.22 -0.02 -6.87
N ALA A 3 14.25 0.20 -5.55
CA ALA A 3 14.17 -0.89 -4.58
C ALA A 3 12.75 -0.97 -4.03
N ALA A 4 12.35 -2.14 -3.53
CA ALA A 4 11.10 -2.31 -2.80
C ALA A 4 11.34 -2.50 -1.30
N LEU A 5 10.41 -2.02 -0.49
CA LEU A 5 10.28 -2.31 0.92
C LEU A 5 8.92 -2.95 1.19
N ILE A 6 8.95 -4.21 1.58
CA ILE A 6 7.77 -4.95 2.02
C ILE A 6 7.58 -4.74 3.52
N LEU A 7 6.44 -4.17 3.89
CA LEU A 7 6.05 -3.93 5.28
C LEU A 7 5.40 -5.19 5.86
N ALA A 8 6.20 -6.00 6.56
CA ALA A 8 5.81 -7.29 7.14
C ALA A 8 5.74 -7.26 8.69
N GLY A 9 5.78 -6.09 9.31
CA GLY A 9 5.71 -5.92 10.77
C GLY A 9 4.29 -6.02 11.38
N GLY A 10 3.32 -6.57 10.65
CA GLY A 10 1.92 -6.63 11.07
C GLY A 10 1.72 -7.59 12.25
N ARG A 11 1.31 -7.06 13.40
CA ARG A 11 0.95 -7.90 14.56
C ARG A 11 -0.24 -8.77 14.22
N LEU A 12 -0.24 -10.01 14.72
CA LEU A 12 -1.39 -10.87 14.63
C LEU A 12 -2.49 -10.35 15.58
N ALA A 13 -3.59 -9.86 15.01
CA ALA A 13 -4.73 -9.41 15.79
C ALA A 13 -5.43 -10.60 16.48
N PRO A 14 -6.00 -10.44 17.69
CA PRO A 14 -6.66 -11.53 18.41
C PRO A 14 -7.70 -12.29 17.58
N GLU A 15 -8.45 -11.56 16.75
CA GLU A 15 -9.47 -12.11 15.85
C GLU A 15 -8.89 -13.03 14.77
N LEU A 16 -7.63 -12.84 14.36
CA LEU A 16 -6.97 -13.66 13.34
C LEU A 16 -6.33 -14.92 13.92
N VAL A 17 -6.10 -14.99 15.24
CA VAL A 17 -5.47 -16.15 15.91
C VAL A 17 -6.14 -17.48 15.55
N PRO A 18 -7.49 -17.60 15.54
CA PRO A 18 -8.15 -18.87 15.21
C PRO A 18 -7.93 -19.35 13.78
N VAL A 19 -7.53 -18.46 12.86
CA VAL A 19 -7.30 -18.76 11.44
C VAL A 19 -5.82 -18.60 11.04
N ALA A 20 -4.93 -18.37 12.01
CA ALA A 20 -3.53 -18.07 11.75
C ALA A 20 -2.67 -19.31 11.48
N ASP A 21 -3.19 -20.52 11.75
CA ASP A 21 -2.49 -21.79 11.58
C ASP A 21 -1.10 -21.82 12.23
N GLY A 22 -1.00 -21.26 13.43
CA GLY A 22 0.25 -21.18 14.21
C GLY A 22 1.17 -20.03 13.81
N ALA A 23 0.81 -19.21 12.82
CA ALA A 23 1.56 -18.00 12.49
C ALA A 23 1.63 -17.05 13.70
N THR A 24 2.80 -16.44 13.92
CA THR A 24 3.06 -15.47 14.99
C THR A 24 2.90 -14.01 14.51
N ASN A 25 2.79 -13.82 13.20
CA ASN A 25 2.68 -12.54 12.53
C ASN A 25 1.62 -12.65 11.43
N ARG A 26 0.85 -11.58 11.20
CA ARG A 26 -0.20 -11.58 10.17
C ARG A 26 0.35 -11.89 8.77
N ALA A 27 1.52 -11.37 8.42
CA ALA A 27 2.17 -11.62 7.13
C ALA A 27 2.47 -13.11 6.87
N LEU A 28 2.54 -13.92 7.93
CA LEU A 28 2.86 -15.35 7.88
C LEU A 28 1.62 -16.25 7.83
N ILE A 29 0.41 -15.68 7.83
CA ILE A 29 -0.81 -16.47 7.62
C ILE A 29 -0.78 -17.07 6.22
N ARG A 30 -1.04 -18.37 6.14
CA ARG A 30 -1.00 -19.13 4.91
C ARG A 30 -2.33 -19.04 4.17
N VAL A 31 -2.26 -18.59 2.94
CA VAL A 31 -3.43 -18.38 2.08
C VAL A 31 -3.24 -18.87 0.65
N GLY A 32 -1.99 -19.16 0.23
CA GLY A 32 -1.69 -19.69 -1.10
C GLY A 32 -1.88 -21.21 -1.21
N ALA A 33 -1.86 -21.72 -2.45
CA ALA A 33 -2.12 -23.12 -2.76
C ALA A 33 -1.05 -24.09 -2.23
N ASN A 34 0.21 -23.63 -2.14
CA ASN A 34 1.37 -24.44 -1.74
C ASN A 34 1.87 -24.12 -0.33
N ASP A 35 0.95 -23.87 0.61
CA ASP A 35 1.28 -23.46 1.98
C ASP A 35 2.01 -22.09 2.04
N GLU A 36 1.91 -21.30 0.96
CA GLU A 36 2.52 -19.98 0.83
C GLU A 36 1.85 -18.98 1.78
N THR A 37 2.69 -18.21 2.45
CA THR A 37 2.25 -17.11 3.31
C THR A 37 1.84 -15.89 2.46
N MET A 38 1.10 -14.96 3.05
CA MET A 38 0.81 -13.68 2.38
C MET A 38 2.11 -12.94 2.00
N LEU A 39 3.13 -13.02 2.86
CA LEU A 39 4.45 -12.45 2.58
C LEU A 39 5.09 -13.07 1.32
N ASP A 40 5.04 -14.39 1.18
CA ASP A 40 5.62 -15.09 0.02
C ASP A 40 4.96 -14.63 -1.28
N LEU A 41 3.63 -14.57 -1.30
CA LEU A 41 2.85 -14.13 -2.47
C LEU A 41 3.20 -12.69 -2.86
N VAL A 42 3.25 -11.77 -1.89
CA VAL A 42 3.60 -10.36 -2.15
C VAL A 42 5.04 -10.23 -2.63
N VAL A 43 6.00 -10.94 -2.03
CA VAL A 43 7.41 -10.92 -2.46
C VAL A 43 7.54 -11.44 -3.89
N THR A 44 6.88 -12.55 -4.21
CA THR A 44 6.89 -13.12 -5.57
C THR A 44 6.35 -12.12 -6.58
N ALA A 45 5.19 -11.52 -6.31
CA ALA A 45 4.60 -10.51 -7.18
C ALA A 45 5.49 -9.29 -7.37
N VAL A 46 6.09 -8.76 -6.28
CA VAL A 46 6.94 -7.57 -6.34
C VAL A 46 8.24 -7.85 -7.09
N LYS A 47 8.92 -8.97 -6.81
CA LYS A 47 10.17 -9.34 -7.52
C LYS A 47 9.92 -9.50 -9.01
N ALA A 48 8.89 -10.25 -9.38
CA ALA A 48 8.55 -10.47 -10.79
C ALA A 48 8.14 -9.17 -11.48
N GLY A 49 7.33 -8.34 -10.84
CA GLY A 49 6.84 -7.08 -11.42
C GLY A 49 7.89 -5.97 -11.54
N MET A 50 8.93 -5.99 -10.70
CA MET A 50 10.07 -5.08 -10.81
C MET A 50 11.13 -5.54 -11.81
N GLY A 51 11.17 -6.84 -12.12
CA GLY A 51 12.22 -7.47 -12.91
C GLY A 51 13.55 -7.63 -12.15
N ASP A 52 14.56 -8.20 -12.82
CA ASP A 52 15.82 -8.64 -12.21
C ASP A 52 16.67 -7.54 -11.57
N ALA A 53 16.42 -6.27 -11.92
CA ALA A 53 17.15 -5.13 -11.37
C ALA A 53 16.60 -4.64 -10.02
N GLY A 54 15.46 -5.16 -9.57
CA GLY A 54 14.79 -4.74 -8.35
C GLY A 54 15.31 -5.45 -7.10
N ARG A 55 15.87 -4.70 -6.15
CA ARG A 55 16.18 -5.23 -4.81
C ARG A 55 14.95 -5.17 -3.92
N VAL A 56 14.68 -6.25 -3.17
CA VAL A 56 13.54 -6.33 -2.25
C VAL A 56 14.02 -6.41 -0.81
N LEU A 57 13.61 -5.42 -0.03
CA LEU A 57 13.83 -5.30 1.40
C LEU A 57 12.58 -5.76 2.13
N VAL A 58 12.72 -6.53 3.21
CA VAL A 58 11.58 -6.95 4.05
C VAL A 58 11.79 -6.42 5.45
N ALA A 59 10.80 -5.68 5.95
CA ALA A 59 10.83 -5.13 7.30
C ALA A 59 9.76 -5.75 8.20
N GLY A 60 10.23 -6.51 9.18
CA GLY A 60 9.41 -7.22 10.16
C GLY A 60 10.23 -8.33 10.84
N ASP A 61 9.76 -8.80 11.98
CA ASP A 61 10.28 -10.02 12.62
C ASP A 61 9.60 -11.23 11.98
N VAL A 62 10.07 -11.59 10.78
CA VAL A 62 9.54 -12.66 9.94
C VAL A 62 10.70 -13.42 9.29
N PRO A 63 10.54 -14.73 9.00
CA PRO A 63 11.49 -15.44 8.16
C PRO A 63 11.67 -14.72 6.83
N LEU A 64 12.92 -14.53 6.41
CA LEU A 64 13.25 -13.77 5.21
C LEU A 64 13.07 -14.64 3.96
N PRO A 65 12.20 -14.25 3.00
CA PRO A 65 12.05 -14.99 1.75
C PRO A 65 13.33 -14.94 0.90
N GLY A 66 13.51 -15.95 0.04
CA GLY A 66 14.70 -16.11 -0.78
C GLY A 66 15.01 -14.91 -1.68
N GLY A 67 16.27 -14.43 -1.63
CA GLY A 67 16.73 -13.29 -2.42
C GLY A 67 16.19 -11.93 -1.96
N CYS A 68 15.62 -11.86 -0.75
CA CYS A 68 15.33 -10.60 -0.08
C CYS A 68 16.44 -10.24 0.91
N GLU A 69 16.49 -8.98 1.31
CA GLU A 69 17.37 -8.48 2.38
C GLU A 69 16.52 -7.99 3.56
N ALA A 70 16.93 -8.31 4.79
CA ALA A 70 16.21 -7.87 5.98
C ALA A 70 16.51 -6.40 6.29
N VAL A 71 15.48 -5.65 6.68
CA VAL A 71 15.60 -4.32 7.25
C VAL A 71 14.90 -4.31 8.60
N ALA A 72 15.50 -3.62 9.58
CA ALA A 72 14.88 -3.48 10.89
C ALA A 72 13.51 -2.80 10.75
N GLY A 73 12.49 -3.40 11.36
CA GLY A 73 11.25 -2.68 11.67
C GLY A 73 11.53 -1.53 12.65
N GLY A 74 10.53 -0.67 12.86
CA GLY A 74 10.55 0.32 13.93
C GLY A 74 9.27 0.33 14.74
N ASP A 75 9.27 1.11 15.83
CA ASP A 75 8.11 1.25 16.73
C ASP A 75 6.89 1.92 16.08
N SER A 76 7.04 2.40 14.84
CA SER A 76 5.97 2.99 14.04
C SER A 76 6.20 2.69 12.57
N LEU A 77 5.13 2.77 11.77
CA LEU A 77 5.22 2.67 10.31
C LEU A 77 6.25 3.65 9.74
N VAL A 78 6.25 4.90 10.21
CA VAL A 78 7.17 5.93 9.70
C VAL A 78 8.62 5.56 9.99
N GLN A 79 8.92 5.03 11.18
CA GLN A 79 10.27 4.56 11.50
C GLN A 79 10.69 3.39 10.58
N THR A 80 9.79 2.45 10.32
CA THR A 80 10.06 1.35 9.37
C THR A 80 10.35 1.87 7.96
N LEU A 81 9.58 2.85 7.48
CA LEU A 81 9.82 3.50 6.18
C LEU A 81 11.20 4.18 6.13
N MET A 82 11.58 4.88 7.20
CA MET A 82 12.89 5.53 7.31
C MET A 82 14.04 4.51 7.31
N ASN A 83 13.89 3.39 8.02
CA ASN A 83 14.88 2.32 8.02
C ASN A 83 15.07 1.74 6.60
N GLY A 84 13.97 1.54 5.87
CA GLY A 84 14.04 1.10 4.47
C GLY A 84 14.71 2.10 3.55
N ALA A 85 14.38 3.40 3.68
CA ALA A 85 15.00 4.45 2.89
C ALA A 85 16.50 4.66 3.20
N ASN A 86 16.94 4.36 4.43
CA ASN A 86 18.34 4.39 4.83
C ASN A 86 19.13 3.15 4.38
N ALA A 87 18.45 2.04 4.09
CA ALA A 87 19.05 0.82 3.56
C ALA A 87 19.30 0.87 2.05
N LEU A 88 18.86 1.94 1.37
CA LEU A 88 19.02 2.11 -0.07
C LEU A 88 20.48 2.30 -0.47
N ARG A 89 20.84 1.71 -1.61
CA ARG A 89 22.13 1.92 -2.28
C ARG A 89 22.12 3.25 -3.02
N SER A 90 23.30 3.78 -3.35
CA SER A 90 23.45 5.11 -3.95
C SER A 90 22.78 5.26 -5.32
N ASP A 91 22.60 4.17 -6.06
CA ASP A 91 21.95 4.08 -7.37
C ASP A 91 20.44 3.80 -7.28
N GLU A 92 19.91 3.55 -6.08
CA GLU A 92 18.49 3.34 -5.80
C GLU A 92 17.82 4.67 -5.44
N THR A 93 17.32 5.35 -6.47
CA THR A 93 16.73 6.71 -6.35
C THR A 93 15.23 6.70 -6.07
N ARG A 94 14.62 5.51 -5.99
CA ARG A 94 13.17 5.35 -5.77
C ARG A 94 12.91 4.15 -4.85
N LEU A 95 11.88 4.28 -4.03
CA LEU A 95 11.45 3.24 -3.11
C LEU A 95 9.98 2.88 -3.37
N LEU A 96 9.75 1.65 -3.83
CA LEU A 96 8.42 1.03 -3.88
C LEU A 96 8.08 0.49 -2.50
N ILE A 97 6.94 0.87 -1.96
CA ILE A 97 6.38 0.32 -0.73
C ILE A 97 5.31 -0.68 -1.12
N ALA A 98 5.30 -1.83 -0.47
CA ALA A 98 4.20 -2.79 -0.51
C ALA A 98 3.88 -3.30 0.90
N THR A 99 2.64 -3.63 1.19
CA THR A 99 2.26 -4.26 2.46
C THR A 99 2.14 -5.77 2.29
N ALA A 100 2.57 -6.53 3.31
CA ALA A 100 2.57 -8.00 3.24
C ALA A 100 1.19 -8.65 3.40
N ASP A 101 0.14 -7.87 3.66
CA ASP A 101 -1.23 -8.32 3.88
C ASP A 101 -2.11 -8.27 2.62
N ALA A 102 -1.54 -7.96 1.45
CA ALA A 102 -2.24 -7.90 0.16
C ALA A 102 -1.89 -9.11 -0.75
N PRO A 103 -2.31 -10.35 -0.40
CA PRO A 103 -1.86 -11.58 -1.08
C PRO A 103 -2.39 -11.73 -2.51
N PHE A 104 -3.33 -10.89 -2.94
CA PHE A 104 -3.85 -10.87 -4.31
C PHE A 104 -3.05 -9.94 -5.24
N LEU A 105 -1.99 -9.32 -4.74
CA LEU A 105 -1.08 -8.53 -5.57
C LEU A 105 -0.45 -9.43 -6.64
N THR A 106 -0.46 -8.98 -7.89
CA THR A 106 0.15 -9.71 -9.01
C THR A 106 1.34 -8.97 -9.58
N SER A 107 2.20 -9.71 -10.29
CA SER A 107 3.38 -9.12 -10.92
C SER A 107 3.03 -8.08 -11.99
N GLU A 108 1.96 -8.32 -12.75
CA GLU A 108 1.42 -7.41 -13.76
C GLU A 108 0.91 -6.12 -13.13
N ALA A 109 0.28 -6.21 -11.96
CA ALA A 109 -0.20 -5.04 -11.24
C ALA A 109 0.96 -4.16 -10.75
N VAL A 110 2.05 -4.76 -10.28
CA VAL A 110 3.27 -4.05 -9.88
C VAL A 110 3.94 -3.40 -11.10
N ALA A 111 4.10 -4.14 -12.19
CA ALA A 111 4.71 -3.63 -13.43
C ALA A 111 3.90 -2.49 -14.06
N ASP A 112 2.57 -2.61 -14.12
CA ASP A 112 1.66 -1.54 -14.58
C ASP A 112 1.73 -0.31 -13.67
N PHE A 113 1.75 -0.49 -12.34
CA PHE A 113 1.88 0.61 -11.40
C PHE A 113 3.19 1.40 -11.61
N LEU A 114 4.32 0.70 -11.74
CA LEU A 114 5.62 1.34 -12.00
C LEU A 114 5.64 2.05 -13.36
N THR A 115 5.08 1.41 -14.40
CA THR A 115 5.00 2.00 -15.75
C THR A 115 4.16 3.27 -15.75
N ARG A 116 2.98 3.26 -15.11
CA ARG A 116 2.14 4.46 -14.98
C ARG A 116 2.80 5.52 -14.12
N ALA A 117 3.55 5.12 -13.08
CA ALA A 117 4.29 6.05 -12.24
C ALA A 117 5.26 6.90 -13.06
N GLU A 118 5.96 6.32 -14.04
CA GLU A 118 6.83 7.10 -14.94
C GLU A 118 6.10 8.23 -15.66
N THR A 119 4.83 8.05 -16.00
CA THR A 119 4.04 9.06 -16.75
C THR A 119 3.69 10.30 -15.94
N VAL A 120 3.82 10.23 -14.60
CA VAL A 120 3.52 11.34 -13.69
C VAL A 120 4.75 11.89 -12.97
N MET A 121 5.94 11.37 -13.31
CA MET A 121 7.22 11.88 -12.81
C MET A 121 7.62 13.21 -13.49
N PRO A 122 8.40 14.06 -12.81
CA PRO A 122 8.88 13.93 -11.42
C PRO A 122 7.78 14.27 -10.40
N THR A 123 7.62 13.42 -9.38
CA THR A 123 6.78 13.68 -8.20
C THR A 123 7.38 12.97 -6.98
N PRO A 124 7.23 13.52 -5.77
CA PRO A 124 7.83 12.94 -4.57
C PRO A 124 7.15 11.65 -4.12
N PHE A 125 5.89 11.43 -4.51
CA PHE A 125 5.07 10.32 -4.03
C PHE A 125 3.95 10.00 -5.01
N VAL A 126 3.79 8.71 -5.30
CA VAL A 126 2.75 8.16 -6.17
C VAL A 126 1.94 7.12 -5.41
N TYR A 127 0.61 7.22 -5.47
CA TYR A 127 -0.30 6.30 -4.78
C TYR A 127 -1.39 5.75 -5.71
N PRO A 128 -1.64 4.42 -5.71
CA PRO A 128 -2.70 3.83 -6.50
C PRO A 128 -4.08 4.08 -5.89
N LEU A 129 -5.03 4.38 -6.77
CA LEU A 129 -6.47 4.39 -6.51
C LEU A 129 -7.11 3.29 -7.35
N ILE A 130 -8.03 2.54 -6.75
CA ILE A 130 -8.77 1.47 -7.42
C ILE A 130 -10.25 1.84 -7.42
N ASP A 131 -10.91 1.72 -8.57
CA ASP A 131 -12.35 1.91 -8.67
C ASP A 131 -13.07 0.87 -7.79
N ALA A 132 -14.00 1.34 -6.95
CA ALA A 132 -14.74 0.50 -6.02
C ALA A 132 -15.57 -0.59 -6.73
N GLN A 133 -16.05 -0.34 -7.95
CA GLN A 133 -16.78 -1.32 -8.75
C GLN A 133 -15.86 -2.46 -9.23
N ILE A 134 -14.61 -2.14 -9.59
CA ILE A 134 -13.60 -3.13 -9.96
C ILE A 134 -13.30 -4.02 -8.75
N CYS A 135 -13.10 -3.44 -7.57
CA CYS A 135 -12.92 -4.20 -6.34
C CYS A 135 -14.11 -5.10 -6.02
N ALA A 136 -15.34 -4.55 -6.07
CA ALA A 136 -16.55 -5.31 -5.74
C ALA A 136 -16.79 -6.49 -6.70
N LYS A 137 -16.40 -6.34 -7.98
CA LYS A 137 -16.50 -7.40 -8.99
C LYS A 137 -15.45 -8.50 -8.79
N ALA A 138 -14.20 -8.11 -8.51
CA ALA A 138 -13.11 -9.06 -8.33
C ALA A 138 -13.19 -9.81 -6.99
N PHE A 139 -13.58 -9.12 -5.93
CA PHE A 139 -13.59 -9.65 -4.55
C PHE A 139 -14.95 -9.43 -3.88
N PRO A 140 -16.00 -10.15 -4.33
CA PRO A 140 -17.33 -10.00 -3.75
C PRO A 140 -17.33 -10.39 -2.28
N GLY A 141 -17.72 -9.46 -1.40
CA GLY A 141 -17.81 -9.68 0.04
C GLY A 141 -16.68 -9.03 0.86
N MET A 142 -15.55 -8.69 0.24
CA MET A 142 -14.48 -7.95 0.93
C MET A 142 -14.87 -6.47 1.08
N LYS A 143 -15.10 -6.03 2.32
CA LYS A 143 -15.50 -4.66 2.61
C LYS A 143 -14.30 -3.73 2.51
N ARG A 144 -14.41 -2.70 1.65
CA ARG A 144 -13.38 -1.66 1.48
C ARG A 144 -13.89 -0.31 1.94
N THR A 145 -13.02 0.49 2.53
CA THR A 145 -13.29 1.91 2.73
C THR A 145 -13.17 2.63 1.39
N THR A 146 -14.22 3.32 0.98
CA THR A 146 -14.27 4.04 -0.28
C THR A 146 -14.48 5.53 -0.05
N LEU A 147 -14.00 6.32 -1.00
CA LEU A 147 -14.21 7.75 -1.07
C LEU A 147 -14.86 8.09 -2.41
N ARG A 148 -15.98 8.81 -2.35
CA ARG A 148 -16.67 9.33 -3.53
C ARG A 148 -16.22 10.76 -3.81
N ILE A 149 -15.73 10.99 -5.03
CA ILE A 149 -15.19 12.26 -5.55
C ILE A 149 -15.68 12.49 -6.99
N ALA A 150 -15.27 13.60 -7.60
CA ALA A 150 -15.67 14.01 -8.93
C ALA A 150 -15.39 12.95 -10.00
N GLU A 151 -14.22 12.30 -9.93
CA GLU A 151 -13.77 11.31 -10.91
C GLU A 151 -14.39 9.91 -10.72
N GLY A 152 -15.04 9.64 -9.58
CA GLY A 152 -15.57 8.31 -9.28
C GLY A 152 -15.61 7.96 -7.80
N THR A 153 -15.71 6.66 -7.53
CA THR A 153 -15.66 6.11 -6.17
C THR A 153 -14.45 5.20 -6.05
N PHE A 154 -13.49 5.57 -5.22
CA PHE A 154 -12.20 4.90 -5.17
C PHE A 154 -11.88 4.36 -3.78
N THR A 155 -11.04 3.34 -3.74
CA THR A 155 -10.31 2.92 -2.55
C THR A 155 -8.81 3.07 -2.80
N GLY A 156 -8.04 3.18 -1.72
CA GLY A 156 -6.59 3.20 -1.80
C GLY A 156 -6.00 1.80 -1.95
N GLY A 157 -4.81 1.71 -2.51
CA GLY A 157 -4.07 0.46 -2.63
C GLY A 157 -3.00 0.25 -1.57
N ASN A 158 -2.36 -0.90 -1.63
CA ASN A 158 -1.29 -1.36 -0.76
C ASN A 158 0.10 -1.24 -1.41
N LEU A 159 0.22 -0.38 -2.43
CA LEU A 159 1.48 0.05 -3.01
C LEU A 159 1.67 1.56 -2.83
N ALA A 160 2.92 2.02 -2.83
CA ALA A 160 3.25 3.42 -3.06
C ALA A 160 4.65 3.54 -3.66
N LEU A 161 4.91 4.50 -4.52
CA LEU A 161 6.26 4.80 -4.99
C LEU A 161 6.68 6.16 -4.46
N LEU A 162 7.85 6.26 -3.84
CA LEU A 162 8.31 7.51 -3.24
C LEU A 162 9.77 7.82 -3.56
N ASP A 163 10.08 9.11 -3.58
CA ASP A 163 11.45 9.63 -3.53
C ASP A 163 11.97 9.49 -2.08
N PRO A 164 13.05 8.73 -1.83
CA PRO A 164 13.64 8.60 -0.49
C PRO A 164 14.08 9.92 0.12
N ALA A 165 14.48 10.90 -0.71
CA ALA A 165 14.85 12.22 -0.24
C ALA A 165 13.63 13.02 0.23
N PHE A 166 12.48 12.86 -0.43
CA PHE A 166 11.20 13.39 0.05
C PHE A 166 10.83 12.80 1.41
N LEU A 167 10.91 11.48 1.58
CA LEU A 167 10.59 10.83 2.85
C LEU A 167 11.42 11.40 4.01
N ARG A 168 12.73 11.61 3.80
CA ARG A 168 13.61 12.22 4.79
C ARG A 168 13.25 13.68 5.11
N ARG A 169 12.97 14.49 4.08
CA ARG A 169 12.61 15.92 4.27
C ARG A 169 11.26 16.10 4.96
N SER A 170 10.29 15.24 4.64
CA SER A 170 8.91 15.36 5.13
C SER A 170 8.62 14.45 6.33
N GLU A 171 9.64 13.83 6.94
CA GLU A 171 9.50 12.87 8.04
C GLU A 171 8.61 13.40 9.18
N SER A 172 8.87 14.62 9.66
CA SER A 172 8.12 15.23 10.77
C SER A 172 6.64 15.41 10.42
N ALA A 173 6.34 15.90 9.22
CA ALA A 173 4.98 16.07 8.71
C ALA A 173 4.27 14.71 8.55
N ILE A 174 4.97 13.70 8.02
CA ILE A 174 4.44 12.34 7.86
C ILE A 174 4.15 11.71 9.23
N ARG A 175 5.03 11.88 10.22
CA ARG A 175 4.81 11.42 11.60
C ARG A 175 3.58 12.08 12.22
N ALA A 176 3.44 13.39 12.08
CA ALA A 176 2.28 14.13 12.58
C ALA A 176 0.97 13.65 11.92
N ALA A 177 0.98 13.46 10.60
CA ALA A 177 -0.19 13.00 9.85
C ALA A 177 -0.57 11.57 10.25
N TYR A 178 0.41 10.68 10.39
CA TYR A 178 0.20 9.29 10.81
C TYR A 178 -0.34 9.17 12.25
N ALA A 179 0.09 10.05 13.16
CA ALA A 179 -0.45 10.12 14.52
C ALA A 179 -1.94 10.52 14.52
N GLN A 180 -2.35 11.39 13.59
CA GLN A 180 -3.73 11.82 13.43
C GLN A 180 -4.55 10.94 12.49
N ARG A 181 -4.04 9.81 11.97
CA ARG A 181 -4.71 8.99 10.94
C ARG A 181 -6.12 8.50 11.30
N LYS A 182 -6.43 8.42 12.60
CA LYS A 182 -7.76 8.04 13.12
C LYS A 182 -8.59 9.24 13.59
N ASN A 183 -8.06 10.46 13.50
CA ASN A 183 -8.67 11.69 13.99
C ASN A 183 -8.92 12.67 12.83
N VAL A 184 -10.18 12.78 12.42
CA VAL A 184 -10.61 13.64 11.32
C VAL A 184 -10.29 15.12 11.60
N ALA A 185 -10.46 15.60 12.83
CA ALA A 185 -10.18 16.99 13.19
C ALA A 185 -8.68 17.30 13.16
N GLY A 186 -7.85 16.35 13.59
CA GLY A 186 -6.39 16.47 13.49
C GLY A 186 -5.91 16.54 12.05
N LEU A 187 -6.39 15.64 11.19
CA LEU A 187 -6.11 15.69 9.75
C LEU A 187 -6.63 16.98 9.12
N ALA A 188 -7.74 17.54 9.65
CA ALA A 188 -8.31 18.77 9.14
C ALA A 188 -7.45 20.01 9.36
N GLN A 189 -6.82 20.10 10.52
CA GLN A 189 -5.85 21.16 10.81
C GLN A 189 -4.63 21.07 9.88
N MET A 190 -4.27 19.87 9.43
CA MET A 190 -3.10 19.64 8.57
C MET A 190 -3.40 19.86 7.08
N LEU A 191 -4.52 19.35 6.57
CA LEU A 191 -4.90 19.43 5.15
C LEU A 191 -5.57 20.77 4.77
N GLY A 192 -5.95 21.56 5.77
CA GLY A 192 -6.66 22.82 5.61
C GLY A 192 -8.19 22.64 5.61
N ALA A 193 -8.88 23.64 6.19
CA ALA A 193 -10.34 23.61 6.35
C ALA A 193 -11.09 23.45 5.02
N GLU A 194 -10.60 24.05 3.94
CA GLU A 194 -11.22 23.94 2.62
C GLU A 194 -11.28 22.49 2.12
N THR A 195 -10.17 21.76 2.18
CA THR A 195 -10.07 20.36 1.74
C THR A 195 -11.03 19.47 2.53
N ILE A 196 -11.19 19.74 3.81
CA ILE A 196 -12.02 18.95 4.71
C ILE A 196 -13.50 19.26 4.50
N LEU A 197 -13.85 20.52 4.31
CA LEU A 197 -15.21 20.89 3.92
C LEU A 197 -15.56 20.21 2.60
N ARG A 198 -14.67 20.25 1.59
CA ARG A 198 -14.87 19.51 0.33
C ARG A 198 -15.04 18.02 0.56
N LEU A 199 -14.22 17.39 1.41
CA LEU A 199 -14.30 15.97 1.76
C LEU A 199 -15.61 15.59 2.46
N LEU A 200 -16.07 16.42 3.41
CA LEU A 200 -17.33 16.19 4.11
C LEU A 200 -18.52 16.34 3.15
N PHE A 201 -18.51 17.38 2.33
CA PHE A 201 -19.56 17.61 1.35
C PHE A 201 -19.49 16.66 0.15
N SER A 202 -18.34 16.04 -0.16
CA SER A 202 -18.24 15.12 -1.31
C SER A 202 -19.11 13.86 -1.16
N ARG A 203 -19.49 13.51 0.08
CA ARG A 203 -20.46 12.44 0.34
C ARG A 203 -21.84 12.75 -0.24
N VAL A 204 -22.22 14.02 -0.27
CA VAL A 204 -23.53 14.50 -0.77
C VAL A 204 -23.40 15.09 -2.18
N PHE A 205 -22.29 15.78 -2.45
CA PHE A 205 -22.00 16.46 -3.71
C PHE A 205 -20.58 16.13 -4.19
N PRO A 206 -20.36 14.94 -4.77
CA PRO A 206 -19.05 14.45 -5.18
C PRO A 206 -18.21 15.42 -6.04
N PRO A 207 -18.79 16.21 -6.98
CA PRO A 207 -18.02 17.16 -7.79
C PRO A 207 -17.22 18.21 -7.01
N LEU A 208 -17.48 18.41 -5.70
CA LEU A 208 -16.75 19.39 -4.88
C LEU A 208 -15.32 18.97 -4.54
N LEU A 209 -15.04 17.66 -4.56
CA LEU A 209 -13.72 17.10 -4.30
C LEU A 209 -13.26 16.35 -5.54
N ALA A 210 -12.03 16.60 -5.96
CA ALA A 210 -11.41 15.98 -7.11
C ALA A 210 -10.02 15.51 -6.70
N ILE A 211 -9.44 14.55 -7.41
CA ILE A 211 -8.11 13.99 -7.10
C ILE A 211 -7.08 15.12 -6.94
N LYS A 212 -7.06 16.07 -7.90
CA LYS A 212 -6.16 17.23 -7.88
C LYS A 212 -6.25 18.09 -6.61
N HIS A 213 -7.43 18.16 -5.98
CA HIS A 213 -7.60 18.92 -4.74
C HIS A 213 -6.92 18.22 -3.56
N VAL A 214 -7.02 16.89 -3.50
CA VAL A 214 -6.35 16.07 -2.49
C VAL A 214 -4.84 16.09 -2.70
N GLU A 215 -4.39 15.92 -3.95
CA GLU A 215 -2.97 16.01 -4.33
C GLU A 215 -2.36 17.35 -3.88
N HIS A 216 -3.02 18.48 -4.20
CA HIS A 216 -2.54 19.81 -3.82
C HIS A 216 -2.53 20.04 -2.30
N ALA A 217 -3.55 19.55 -1.59
CA ALA A 217 -3.62 19.64 -0.14
C ALA A 217 -2.49 18.84 0.53
N LEU A 218 -2.18 17.65 0.00
CA LEU A 218 -1.07 16.83 0.48
C LEU A 218 0.29 17.49 0.21
N GLY A 219 0.51 18.06 -0.99
CA GLY A 219 1.75 18.79 -1.29
C GLY A 219 1.99 19.96 -0.32
N LYS A 220 0.95 20.74 -0.04
CA LYS A 220 0.98 21.81 0.98
C LYS A 220 1.30 21.29 2.38
N MET A 221 0.60 20.23 2.81
CA MET A 221 0.77 19.63 4.13
C MET A 221 2.20 19.09 4.33
N LEU A 222 2.77 18.50 3.27
CA LEU A 222 4.09 17.87 3.30
C LEU A 222 5.23 18.84 2.97
N GLN A 223 4.90 20.09 2.63
CA GLN A 223 5.83 21.12 2.16
C GLN A 223 6.71 20.61 1.02
N SER A 224 6.08 19.91 0.07
CA SER A 224 6.74 19.26 -1.06
C SER A 224 6.05 19.57 -2.37
N ASP A 225 6.70 19.16 -3.46
CA ASP A 225 6.04 19.01 -4.75
C ASP A 225 4.78 18.13 -4.63
N THR A 226 3.86 18.32 -5.57
CA THR A 226 2.54 17.70 -5.52
C THR A 226 2.64 16.17 -5.69
N PRO A 227 2.20 15.37 -4.70
CA PRO A 227 2.06 13.93 -4.86
C PRO A 227 1.01 13.60 -5.91
N ARG A 228 1.13 12.45 -6.58
CA ARG A 228 0.22 12.05 -7.65
C ARG A 228 -0.53 10.77 -7.32
N ALA A 229 -1.79 10.72 -7.69
CA ALA A 229 -2.57 9.49 -7.66
C ALA A 229 -2.64 8.86 -9.06
N ILE A 230 -2.64 7.52 -9.11
CA ILE A 230 -2.80 6.77 -10.35
C ILE A 230 -3.99 5.84 -10.20
N ILE A 231 -4.95 5.93 -11.12
CA ILE A 231 -6.05 4.98 -11.17
C ILE A 231 -5.54 3.70 -11.82
N THR A 232 -5.55 2.60 -11.08
CA THR A 232 -5.12 1.28 -11.55
C THR A 232 -6.33 0.35 -11.78
N PRO A 233 -6.33 -0.45 -12.85
CA PRO A 233 -7.40 -1.42 -13.09
C PRO A 233 -7.25 -2.71 -12.25
N PHE A 234 -6.19 -2.85 -11.47
CA PHE A 234 -5.87 -4.08 -10.75
C PHE A 234 -6.46 -4.06 -9.34
N ALA A 235 -7.57 -4.80 -9.15
CA ALA A 235 -8.23 -4.91 -7.85
C ALA A 235 -7.30 -5.42 -6.74
N GLY A 236 -6.42 -6.38 -7.08
CA GLY A 236 -5.52 -7.05 -6.12
C GLY A 236 -4.59 -6.08 -5.39
N VAL A 237 -4.27 -4.93 -6.00
CA VAL A 237 -3.48 -3.86 -5.37
C VAL A 237 -4.15 -3.33 -4.10
N GLY A 238 -5.47 -3.32 -4.04
CA GLY A 238 -6.23 -2.82 -2.90
C GLY A 238 -6.94 -3.89 -2.09
N ALA A 239 -6.59 -5.16 -2.21
CA ALA A 239 -7.26 -6.25 -1.50
C ALA A 239 -6.37 -6.82 -0.38
N ASP A 240 -6.40 -6.18 0.79
CA ASP A 240 -5.77 -6.68 2.00
C ASP A 240 -6.67 -7.63 2.80
N VAL A 241 -6.02 -8.53 3.55
CA VAL A 241 -6.63 -9.53 4.42
C VAL A 241 -6.48 -9.09 5.88
N ASP A 242 -7.57 -8.55 6.42
CA ASP A 242 -7.61 -7.99 7.78
C ASP A 242 -8.44 -8.85 8.74
N ARG A 243 -9.39 -9.63 8.24
CA ARG A 243 -10.36 -10.35 9.05
C ARG A 243 -10.40 -11.86 8.77
N PRO A 244 -10.95 -12.67 9.69
CA PRO A 244 -11.08 -14.11 9.48
C PRO A 244 -11.84 -14.48 8.20
N GLU A 245 -12.89 -13.73 7.86
CA GLU A 245 -13.61 -13.92 6.61
C GLU A 245 -12.75 -13.63 5.37
N ASP A 246 -11.83 -12.67 5.45
CA ASP A 246 -10.90 -12.34 4.37
C ASP A 246 -9.86 -13.46 4.19
N VAL A 247 -9.39 -14.08 5.28
CA VAL A 247 -8.46 -15.23 5.24
C VAL A 247 -9.13 -16.43 4.55
N ALA A 248 -10.37 -16.75 4.95
CA ALA A 248 -11.13 -17.85 4.34
C ALA A 248 -11.41 -17.59 2.86
N PHE A 249 -11.73 -16.34 2.51
CA PHE A 249 -11.93 -15.93 1.14
C PHE A 249 -10.63 -16.03 0.31
N ALA A 250 -9.51 -15.53 0.84
CA ALA A 250 -8.20 -15.61 0.19
C ALA A 250 -7.79 -17.06 -0.11
N ARG A 251 -7.91 -17.96 0.87
CA ARG A 251 -7.67 -19.40 0.66
C ARG A 251 -8.50 -19.98 -0.47
N THR A 252 -9.78 -19.59 -0.55
CA THR A 252 -10.70 -20.10 -1.57
C THR A 252 -10.33 -19.62 -2.97
N ILE A 253 -9.94 -18.36 -3.11
CA ILE A 253 -9.60 -17.76 -4.40
C ILE A 253 -8.22 -18.22 -4.86
N LEU A 254 -7.23 -18.17 -3.98
CA LEU A 254 -5.83 -18.49 -4.32
C LEU A 254 -5.61 -19.99 -4.50
N ALA A 255 -6.41 -20.87 -3.88
CA ALA A 255 -6.39 -22.31 -4.18
C ALA A 255 -6.94 -22.65 -5.58
N LYS A 256 -7.74 -21.78 -6.19
CA LYS A 256 -8.33 -21.99 -7.53
C LYS A 256 -7.46 -21.50 -8.67
N THR A 257 -6.36 -20.82 -8.37
CA THR A 257 -5.41 -20.32 -9.36
C THR A 257 -4.18 -21.22 -9.34
N PRO A 258 -4.18 -22.38 -10.04
CA PRO A 258 -2.91 -23.00 -10.39
C PRO A 258 -2.20 -22.04 -11.35
N GLU A 259 -0.90 -21.86 -11.14
CA GLU A 259 0.01 -21.10 -12.00
C GLU A 259 -0.41 -21.21 -13.47
N SER A 260 -0.80 -20.08 -14.06
CA SER A 260 -0.76 -19.95 -15.52
C SER A 260 0.72 -20.07 -15.91
N ALA A 261 1.07 -21.28 -16.35
CA ALA A 261 2.35 -21.67 -16.91
C ALA A 261 2.79 -20.81 -18.10
#